data_AF-A0A2D6X0R5-F1
#
_entry.id   AF-A0A2D6X0R5-F1
#
_cell.length_a   1.000
_cell.length_b   1.000
_cell.length_c   1.000
_cell.angle_alpha   90.00
_cell.angle_beta   90.00
_cell.angle_gamma   90.00
#
_symmetry.space_group_name_H-M   'P 1'
#
loop_
_entity.id
_entity.type
_entity.pdbx_description
1 polymer ?
#
loop_
_entity_poly.entity_id
_entity_poly.type
_entity_poly.pdbx_seq_one_letter_code
_entity_poly.pdbx_strand_id
1 'polypeptide(L)'
;MLELLQTLWSFVLGLLVLVWDLVVLVATLVGDGLLHLHVDAPRLEGLLVGVLLSWLLLRRDRHPLLRVLSAPLKLVVDILDLAWDQVVEIVEDVWGVVVGWVGGVYGWCKAKVVGAWSWVMGGLRGLKAKLSK
;
A
#
# COMPACT_ATOMS: atom_id res chain seq x y z
N MET A 1 -9.39 -38.26 52.04
CA MET A 1 -10.10 -37.15 51.36
C MET A 1 -9.16 -36.13 50.74
N LEU A 2 -8.08 -35.71 51.44
CA LEU A 2 -7.07 -34.81 50.87
C LEU A 2 -6.38 -35.36 49.61
N GLU A 3 -6.10 -36.67 49.55
CA GLU A 3 -5.50 -37.31 48.36
C GLU A 3 -6.41 -37.26 47.12
N LEU A 4 -7.73 -37.44 47.31
CA LEU A 4 -8.71 -37.29 46.24
C LEU A 4 -8.78 -35.85 45.72
N LEU A 5 -8.69 -34.87 46.63
CA LEU A 5 -8.66 -33.45 46.28
C LEU A 5 -7.39 -33.08 45.53
N GLN A 6 -6.24 -33.60 45.95
CA GLN A 6 -4.95 -33.39 45.30
C GLN A 6 -4.91 -34.01 43.90
N THR A 7 -5.53 -35.19 43.74
CA THR A 7 -5.66 -35.85 42.43
C THR A 7 -6.54 -35.02 41.49
N LEU A 8 -7.70 -34.55 41.96
CA LEU A 8 -8.58 -33.66 41.19
C LEU A 8 -7.88 -32.34 40.80
N TRP A 9 -7.12 -31.74 41.71
CA TRP A 9 -6.38 -30.52 41.45
C TRP A 9 -5.29 -30.72 40.40
N SER A 10 -4.55 -31.83 40.49
CA SER A 10 -3.53 -32.19 39.50
C SER A 10 -4.12 -32.43 38.10
N PHE A 11 -5.32 -33.01 38.02
CA PHE A 11 -6.05 -33.18 36.77
C PHE A 11 -6.45 -31.85 36.14
N VAL A 12 -7.00 -30.91 36.94
CA VAL A 12 -7.40 -29.58 36.44
C VAL A 12 -6.18 -28.79 35.94
N LEU A 13 -5.08 -28.80 36.69
CA LEU A 13 -3.84 -28.15 36.25
C LEU A 13 -3.27 -28.79 34.98
N GLY A 14 -3.27 -30.13 34.90
CA GLY A 14 -2.84 -30.84 33.70
C GLY A 14 -3.70 -30.52 32.48
N LEU A 15 -5.01 -30.40 32.65
CA LEU A 15 -5.93 -30.01 31.58
C LEU A 15 -5.67 -28.57 31.12
N LEU A 16 -5.38 -27.66 32.05
CA LEU A 16 -5.08 -26.26 31.74
C LEU A 16 -3.75 -26.12 30.99
N VAL A 17 -2.72 -26.87 31.39
CA VAL A 17 -1.44 -26.95 30.66
C VAL A 17 -1.65 -27.50 29.25
N LEU A 18 -2.42 -28.57 29.10
CA LEU A 18 -2.68 -29.16 27.78
C LEU A 18 -3.39 -28.19 26.84
N VAL A 19 -4.37 -27.44 27.35
CA VAL A 19 -5.05 -26.40 26.57
C VAL A 19 -4.07 -25.28 26.20
N TRP A 20 -3.19 -24.88 27.12
CA TRP A 20 -2.18 -23.87 26.84
C TRP A 20 -1.18 -24.33 25.78
N ASP A 21 -0.68 -25.55 25.88
CA ASP A 21 0.25 -26.14 24.91
C ASP A 21 -0.39 -26.25 23.52
N LEU A 22 -1.68 -26.60 23.46
CA LEU A 22 -2.43 -26.61 22.20
C LEU A 22 -2.50 -25.21 21.58
N VAL A 23 -2.73 -24.16 22.38
CA VAL A 23 -2.74 -22.77 21.89
C VAL A 23 -1.37 -22.38 21.38
N VAL A 24 -0.30 -22.70 22.11
CA VAL A 24 1.09 -22.40 21.71
C VAL A 24 1.44 -23.12 20.40
N LEU A 25 1.05 -24.39 20.25
CA LEU A 25 1.28 -25.19 19.04
C LEU A 25 0.55 -24.60 17.83
N VAL A 26 -0.72 -24.21 18.00
CA VAL A 26 -1.48 -23.56 16.92
C VAL A 26 -0.85 -22.22 16.55
N ALA A 27 -0.43 -21.42 17.53
CA ALA A 27 0.21 -20.13 17.29
C ALA A 27 1.57 -20.28 16.57
N THR A 28 2.38 -21.28 16.94
CA THR A 28 3.65 -21.56 16.25
C THR A 28 3.41 -22.07 14.83
N LEU A 29 2.46 -22.99 14.62
CA LEU A 29 2.09 -23.45 13.28
C LEU A 29 1.68 -22.29 12.36
N VAL A 30 0.84 -21.38 12.88
CA VAL A 30 0.39 -20.21 12.13
C VAL A 30 1.54 -19.24 11.87
N GLY A 31 2.38 -18.99 12.88
CA GLY A 31 3.56 -18.13 12.77
C GLY A 31 4.58 -18.64 11.76
N ASP A 32 4.92 -19.92 11.83
CA ASP A 32 5.86 -20.57 10.90
C ASP A 32 5.29 -20.63 9.49
N GLY A 33 3.98 -20.90 9.35
CA GLY A 33 3.28 -20.84 8.06
C GLY A 33 3.30 -19.44 7.43
N LEU A 34 3.08 -18.40 8.24
CA LEU A 34 3.18 -17.00 7.81
C LEU A 34 4.60 -16.62 7.41
N LEU A 35 5.60 -17.01 8.21
CA LEU A 35 7.01 -16.77 7.90
C LEU A 35 7.43 -17.46 6.60
N HIS A 36 7.00 -18.70 6.38
CA HIS A 36 7.28 -19.43 5.15
C HIS A 36 6.61 -18.76 3.94
N LEU A 37 5.35 -18.31 4.07
CA LEU A 37 4.67 -17.58 3.01
C LEU A 37 5.36 -16.25 2.68
N HIS A 38 5.84 -15.54 3.69
CA HIS A 38 6.53 -14.27 3.55
C HIS A 38 7.89 -14.40 2.86
N VAL A 39 8.66 -15.43 3.22
CA VAL A 39 10.02 -15.64 2.73
C VAL A 39 10.03 -16.27 1.34
N ASP A 40 9.19 -17.28 1.09
CA ASP A 40 9.29 -18.10 -0.12
C ASP A 40 8.31 -17.68 -1.23
N ALA A 41 7.21 -17.00 -0.92
CA ALA A 41 6.20 -16.62 -1.91
C ALA A 41 5.42 -15.33 -1.59
N PRO A 42 6.07 -14.16 -1.59
CA PRO A 42 5.47 -12.88 -1.15
C PRO A 42 4.24 -12.45 -1.98
N ARG A 43 4.13 -12.90 -3.24
CA ARG A 43 2.95 -12.61 -4.09
C ARG A 43 1.72 -13.43 -3.70
N LEU A 44 1.92 -14.66 -3.23
CA LEU A 44 0.83 -15.52 -2.74
C LEU A 44 0.34 -15.04 -1.38
N GLU A 45 1.24 -14.49 -0.54
CA GLU A 45 0.90 -13.86 0.75
C GLU A 45 -0.10 -12.72 0.56
N GLY A 46 0.21 -11.76 -0.33
CA GLY A 46 -0.70 -10.64 -0.61
C GLY A 46 -2.07 -11.10 -1.13
N LEU A 47 -2.11 -12.15 -1.95
CA LEU A 47 -3.37 -12.69 -2.49
C LEU A 47 -4.18 -13.41 -1.40
N LEU A 48 -3.52 -14.20 -0.55
CA LEU A 48 -4.16 -14.89 0.58
C LEU A 48 -4.72 -13.88 1.57
N VAL A 49 -3.94 -12.87 1.96
CA VAL A 49 -4.35 -11.80 2.88
C VAL A 49 -5.49 -10.99 2.28
N GLY A 50 -5.42 -10.64 0.98
CA GLY A 50 -6.49 -9.93 0.29
C GLY A 50 -7.81 -10.71 0.21
N VAL A 51 -7.75 -12.03 -0.05
CA VAL A 51 -8.92 -12.91 -0.07
C VAL A 51 -9.48 -13.08 1.34
N LEU A 52 -8.63 -13.25 2.36
CA LEU A 52 -9.04 -13.38 3.76
C LEU A 52 -9.69 -12.10 4.29
N LEU A 53 -9.12 -10.93 4.00
CA LEU A 53 -9.70 -9.63 4.34
C LEU A 53 -11.04 -9.43 3.64
N SER A 54 -11.12 -9.73 2.34
CA SER A 54 -12.37 -9.63 1.58
C SER A 54 -13.45 -10.56 2.13
N TRP A 55 -13.08 -11.80 2.47
CA TRP A 55 -13.98 -12.79 3.09
C TRP A 55 -14.43 -12.36 4.49
N LEU A 56 -13.51 -11.83 5.30
CA LEU A 56 -13.81 -11.34 6.64
C LEU A 56 -14.75 -10.14 6.60
N LEU A 57 -14.52 -9.18 5.69
CA LEU A 57 -15.39 -8.02 5.51
C LEU A 57 -16.79 -8.43 5.04
N LEU A 58 -16.90 -9.40 4.13
CA LEU A 58 -18.18 -9.96 3.68
C LEU A 58 -18.94 -10.69 4.79
N ARG A 59 -18.24 -11.24 5.80
CA ARG A 59 -18.84 -12.05 6.86
C ARG A 59 -18.95 -11.33 8.21
N ARG A 60 -18.38 -10.13 8.31
CA ARG A 60 -18.41 -9.22 9.47
C ARG A 60 -19.83 -8.98 9.98
N ASP A 61 -20.79 -8.89 9.07
CA ASP A 61 -22.15 -8.51 9.41
C ASP A 61 -23.02 -9.68 9.93
N ARG A 62 -22.51 -10.92 9.91
CA ARG A 62 -23.24 -12.12 10.38
C ARG A 62 -22.92 -12.59 11.80
N HIS A 63 -21.76 -12.27 12.38
CA HIS A 63 -21.36 -12.82 13.70
C HIS A 63 -20.78 -11.76 14.66
N PRO A 64 -21.30 -11.68 15.91
CA PRO A 64 -20.91 -10.64 16.88
C PRO A 64 -19.46 -10.73 17.37
N LEU A 65 -18.86 -11.93 17.41
CA LEU A 65 -17.44 -12.10 17.80
C LEU A 65 -16.47 -11.61 16.71
N LEU A 66 -16.81 -11.83 15.43
CA LEU A 66 -16.03 -11.33 14.30
C LEU A 66 -16.10 -9.79 14.20
N ARG A 67 -17.20 -9.17 14.67
CA ARG A 67 -17.32 -7.72 14.75
C ARG A 67 -16.29 -7.10 15.69
N VAL A 68 -16.11 -7.69 16.88
CA VAL A 68 -15.13 -7.20 17.87
C VAL A 68 -13.70 -7.40 17.38
N LEU A 69 -13.41 -8.55 16.77
CA LEU A 69 -12.08 -8.85 16.23
C LEU A 69 -11.77 -8.04 14.96
N SER A 70 -12.79 -7.65 14.20
CA SER A 70 -12.65 -6.79 13.02
C SER A 70 -12.43 -5.31 13.33
N ALA A 71 -12.74 -4.85 14.55
CA ALA A 71 -12.55 -3.44 14.93
C ALA A 71 -11.07 -3.01 14.91
N PRO A 72 -10.12 -3.74 15.54
CA PRO A 72 -8.69 -3.41 15.42
C PRO A 72 -8.15 -3.65 14.01
N LEU A 73 -8.62 -4.68 13.31
CA LEU A 73 -8.19 -4.97 11.94
C LEU A 73 -8.63 -3.86 10.96
N LYS A 74 -9.86 -3.36 11.12
CA LYS A 74 -10.38 -2.26 10.33
C LYS A 74 -9.56 -0.99 10.56
N LEU A 75 -9.17 -0.70 11.80
CA LEU A 75 -8.33 0.45 12.11
C LEU A 75 -6.96 0.37 11.41
N VAL A 76 -6.36 -0.81 11.33
CA VAL A 76 -5.11 -1.01 10.56
C VAL A 76 -5.33 -0.77 9.07
N VAL A 77 -6.43 -1.28 8.50
CA VAL A 77 -6.77 -1.05 7.09
C VAL A 77 -7.06 0.43 6.82
N ASP A 78 -7.79 1.11 7.69
CA ASP A 78 -8.10 2.54 7.56
C ASP A 78 -6.81 3.39 7.60
N ILE A 79 -5.80 3.00 8.40
CA ILE A 79 -4.48 3.67 8.42
C ILE A 79 -3.71 3.42 7.12
N LEU A 80 -3.74 2.19 6.60
CA LEU A 80 -3.07 1.86 5.34
C LEU A 80 -3.70 2.61 4.16
N ASP A 81 -5.03 2.75 4.17
CA ASP A 81 -5.76 3.53 3.16
C ASP A 81 -5.37 5.01 3.23
N LEU A 82 -5.33 5.58 4.43
CA LEU A 82 -4.87 6.96 4.64
C LEU A 82 -3.42 7.19 4.18
N ALA A 83 -2.53 6.22 4.42
CA ALA A 83 -1.15 6.29 3.96
C ALA A 83 -1.05 6.19 2.44
N TRP A 84 -1.90 5.36 1.82
CA TRP A 84 -1.97 5.25 0.36
C TRP A 84 -2.49 6.53 -0.29
N ASP A 85 -3.54 7.15 0.27
CA ASP A 85 -4.05 8.44 -0.20
C ASP A 85 -2.96 9.53 -0.16
N GLN A 86 -2.18 9.59 0.92
CA GLN A 86 -1.04 10.52 1.01
C GLN A 86 0.03 10.26 -0.04
N VAL A 87 0.31 8.99 -0.36
CA VAL A 87 1.26 8.63 -1.40
C VAL A 87 0.73 9.05 -2.78
N VAL A 88 -0.56 8.87 -3.04
CA VAL A 88 -1.19 9.30 -4.31
C VAL A 88 -1.11 10.82 -4.46
N GLU A 89 -1.40 11.59 -3.41
CA GLU A 89 -1.29 13.05 -3.41
C GLU A 89 0.15 13.52 -3.73
N ILE A 90 1.15 12.91 -3.08
CA ILE A 90 2.56 13.21 -3.36
C ILE A 90 2.92 12.89 -4.82
N VAL A 91 2.41 11.77 -5.36
CA VAL A 91 2.67 11.38 -6.74
C VAL A 91 2.00 12.36 -7.72
N GLU A 92 0.77 12.79 -7.45
CA GLU A 92 0.08 13.80 -8.26
C GLU A 92 0.82 15.14 -8.27
N ASP A 93 1.32 15.59 -7.11
CA ASP A 93 2.11 16.81 -6.99
C ASP A 93 3.43 16.73 -7.77
N VAL A 94 4.17 15.63 -7.58
CA VAL A 94 5.43 15.38 -8.31
C VAL A 94 5.17 15.33 -9.82
N TRP A 95 4.09 14.67 -10.24
CA TRP A 95 3.69 14.62 -11.65
C TRP A 95 3.35 16.01 -12.19
N GLY A 96 2.64 16.84 -11.42
CA GLY A 96 2.36 18.23 -11.76
C GLY A 96 3.64 19.05 -11.99
N VAL A 97 4.64 18.90 -11.12
CA VAL A 97 5.95 19.55 -11.28
C VAL A 97 6.67 19.08 -12.55
N VAL A 98 6.67 17.76 -12.81
CA VAL A 98 7.31 17.18 -14.00
C VAL A 98 6.64 17.68 -15.28
N VAL A 99 5.30 17.68 -15.34
CA VAL A 99 4.54 18.22 -16.48
C VAL A 99 4.80 19.72 -16.66
N GLY A 100 4.88 20.47 -15.57
CA GLY A 100 5.25 21.88 -15.58
C GLY A 100 6.64 22.12 -16.19
N TRP A 101 7.63 21.30 -15.83
CA TRP A 101 8.99 21.38 -16.38
C TRP A 101 9.01 21.03 -17.88
N VAL A 102 8.35 19.94 -18.28
CA VAL A 102 8.28 19.51 -19.68
C VAL A 102 7.58 20.57 -20.54
N GLY A 103 6.45 21.11 -20.06
CA GLY A 103 5.73 22.21 -20.71
C GLY A 103 6.59 23.47 -20.83
N GLY A 104 7.34 23.82 -19.78
CA GLY A 104 8.28 24.95 -19.77
C GLY A 104 9.41 24.79 -20.78
N VAL A 105 10.06 23.62 -20.84
CA VAL A 105 11.13 23.30 -21.80
C VAL A 105 10.58 23.33 -23.23
N TYR A 106 9.41 22.75 -23.47
CA TYR A 106 8.77 22.78 -24.78
C TYR A 106 8.42 24.21 -25.23
N GLY A 107 7.84 25.02 -24.33
CA GLY A 107 7.54 26.43 -24.58
C GLY A 107 8.78 27.25 -24.91
N TRP A 108 9.87 27.03 -24.18
CA TRP A 108 11.16 27.68 -24.42
C TRP A 108 11.75 27.31 -25.79
N CYS A 109 11.76 26.02 -26.14
CA CYS A 109 12.21 25.56 -27.46
C CYS A 109 11.38 26.17 -28.60
N LYS A 110 10.05 26.15 -28.47
CA LYS A 110 9.15 26.76 -29.47
C LYS A 110 9.42 28.26 -29.61
N ALA A 111 9.60 28.98 -28.51
CA ALA A 111 9.92 30.41 -28.53
C ALA A 111 11.25 30.71 -29.23
N LYS A 112 12.28 29.88 -29.03
CA LYS A 112 13.56 29.99 -29.75
C LYS A 112 13.40 29.77 -31.25
N VAL A 113 12.63 28.77 -31.66
CA VAL A 113 12.37 28.49 -33.08
C VAL A 113 11.61 29.64 -33.75
N VAL A 114 10.54 30.12 -33.11
CA VAL A 114 9.75 31.26 -33.64
C VAL A 114 10.59 32.54 -33.69
N GLY A 115 11.43 32.77 -32.68
CA GLY A 115 12.36 33.89 -32.64
C GLY A 115 13.43 33.84 -33.74
N ALA A 116 14.02 32.67 -33.97
CA ALA A 116 15.00 32.49 -35.05
C ALA A 116 14.36 32.68 -36.43
N TRP A 117 13.15 32.16 -36.64
CA TRP A 117 12.41 32.32 -37.90
C TRP A 117 12.04 33.78 -38.18
N SER A 118 11.55 34.50 -37.17
CA SER A 118 11.21 35.91 -37.31
C SER A 118 12.45 36.76 -37.58
N TRP A 119 13.60 36.42 -36.97
CA TRP A 119 14.88 37.07 -37.24
C TRP A 119 15.36 36.85 -38.69
N VAL A 120 15.29 35.62 -39.20
CA VAL A 120 15.66 35.30 -40.59
C VAL A 120 14.75 36.02 -41.58
N MET A 121 13.43 35.99 -41.38
CA MET A 121 12.48 36.71 -42.22
C MET A 121 12.66 38.23 -42.15
N GLY A 122 12.99 38.77 -40.98
CA GLY A 122 13.34 40.17 -40.80
C GLY A 122 14.61 40.55 -41.57
N GLY A 123 15.65 39.72 -41.51
CA GLY A 123 16.89 39.89 -42.25
C GLY A 123 16.68 39.88 -43.77
N LEU A 124 15.90 38.90 -44.28
CA LEU A 124 15.56 38.82 -45.70
C LEU A 124 14.74 40.02 -46.18
N ARG A 125 13.78 40.50 -45.38
CA ARG A 125 13.03 41.74 -45.70
C ARG A 125 13.94 42.97 -45.71
N GLY A 126 14.86 43.07 -44.77
CA GLY A 126 15.85 44.16 -44.71
C GLY A 126 16.80 44.17 -45.90
N LEU A 127 17.28 42.99 -46.32
CA LEU A 127 18.10 42.83 -47.53
C LEU A 127 17.33 43.19 -48.80
N LYS A 128 16.08 42.72 -48.93
CA LYS A 128 15.20 43.09 -50.04
C LYS A 128 14.97 44.59 -50.10
N ALA A 129 14.74 45.25 -48.96
CA ALA A 129 14.55 46.70 -48.90
C ALA A 129 15.80 47.48 -49.31
N LYS A 130 17.01 46.97 -49.00
CA LYS A 130 18.28 47.59 -49.43
C LYS A 130 18.59 47.36 -50.91
N LEU A 131 18.21 46.22 -51.47
CA LEU A 131 18.37 45.90 -52.90
C LEU A 131 17.35 46.59 -53.81
N SER A 132 16.22 47.04 -53.25
CA SER A 132 15.15 47.75 -53.96
C SER A 132 15.37 49.27 -54.04
N LYS A 133 16.49 49.77 -53.51
CA LYS A 133 16.90 51.18 -53.55
C LYS A 133 18.09 51.32 -54.50
#